data_AF-A0A8J3HRE1-F1
#
_entry.id   AF-A0A8J3HRE1-F1
#
_cell.length_a   1.000
_cell.length_b   1.000
_cell.length_c   1.000
_cell.angle_alpha   90.00
_cell.angle_beta   90.00
_cell.angle_gamma   90.00
#
_symmetry.space_group_name_H-M   'P 1'
#
loop_
_entity.id
_entity.type
_entity.pdbx_description
1 polymer ?
#
loop_
_entity_poly.entity_id
_entity_poly.type
_entity_poly.pdbx_seq_one_letter_code
_entity_poly.pdbx_strand_id
1 'polypeptide(L)'
;MAVGPTRPAGRITLPVERGRSAVVVAPHFNAEDAGANPAGPAPFVREAVEPMATSRRRTGPRPQPLRPATSVIAACTAARLAGDWEGACLAVGLRPVVDLALVEASWGEAAARELAESLAQLAPDLMQQYLRSDYRGWNSYATVVLTGESAAFLSIPRRPVPLPDGPVLALTGPVSKSEGVGAYLAVTTPDRLPSSWQALPVWCWRADAVDERREAYLSGREQARGDLEAFASGALDLADLHPLVFEALYPGEVQPRAEYTWDWPAVRVRCGRGWHRVQVADGRLALLDHTDDEIRRESALAALGGPVPGCVTVLRTWRSGQGRLPGELHRIRQPLFEYAFAGHTDVVVAMLDAGFDPAVADGNGRNLLHYLARLDGVRLLPRLLAAGLAVGGRDRHGVTALHLAAARRAGDLIAALVEAGAEPGTADGDDLPPAVEYPAWRYERAARVRIPARP
;
A
#
# COMPACT_ATOMS: atom_id res chain seq x y z
N MET A 1 6.34 59.36 -17.82
CA MET A 1 5.24 58.58 -17.24
C MET A 1 4.99 57.37 -18.11
N ALA A 2 5.37 56.18 -17.64
CA ALA A 2 4.84 54.89 -18.07
C ALA A 2 5.32 53.86 -17.05
N VAL A 3 4.40 53.34 -16.26
CA VAL A 3 4.60 52.20 -15.36
C VAL A 3 4.29 50.94 -16.16
N GLY A 4 5.26 50.02 -16.22
CA GLY A 4 5.18 48.69 -16.83
C GLY A 4 6.03 47.71 -16.00
N PRO A 5 5.79 46.39 -16.12
CA PRO A 5 5.61 45.51 -14.97
C PRO A 5 6.90 44.97 -14.36
N THR A 6 6.92 44.85 -13.03
CA THR A 6 7.96 44.18 -12.25
C THR A 6 7.82 42.66 -12.32
N ARG A 7 8.72 42.00 -13.06
CA ARG A 7 9.21 40.65 -12.74
C ARG A 7 10.14 40.72 -11.52
N PRO A 8 10.33 39.61 -10.80
CA PRO A 8 11.70 39.19 -10.57
C PRO A 8 11.94 37.76 -11.03
N ALA A 9 13.05 37.61 -11.74
CA ALA A 9 13.67 36.33 -12.05
C ALA A 9 14.56 35.91 -10.86
N GLY A 10 14.56 34.63 -10.55
CA GLY A 10 15.54 33.98 -9.69
C GLY A 10 15.84 32.59 -10.24
N ARG A 11 16.63 32.54 -11.32
CA ARG A 11 17.18 31.32 -11.91
C ARG A 11 18.58 31.14 -11.31
N ILE A 12 18.83 30.05 -10.59
CA ILE A 12 20.19 29.59 -10.29
C ILE A 12 20.45 28.36 -11.16
N THR A 13 21.47 28.47 -12.00
CA THR A 13 22.03 27.38 -12.80
C THR A 13 23.32 26.94 -12.11
N LEU A 14 23.51 25.65 -11.85
CA LEU A 14 24.79 25.09 -11.45
C LEU A 14 25.57 24.64 -12.70
N PRO A 15 26.92 24.75 -12.71
CA PRO A 15 27.73 24.44 -13.88
C PRO A 15 27.76 22.94 -14.14
N VAL A 16 27.65 22.58 -15.43
CA VAL A 16 27.85 21.23 -15.92
C VAL A 16 29.35 20.97 -16.03
N GLU A 17 29.90 20.12 -15.15
CA GLU A 17 31.05 19.29 -15.51
C GLU A 17 30.68 17.82 -15.38
N ARG A 18 31.16 17.03 -16.34
CA ARG A 18 30.67 15.69 -16.68
C ARG A 18 30.97 14.67 -15.59
N GLY A 19 29.92 13.97 -15.18
CA GLY A 19 29.99 12.62 -14.64
C GLY A 19 29.85 12.52 -13.12
N ARG A 20 28.95 11.61 -12.71
CA ARG A 20 28.64 11.13 -11.35
C ARG A 20 27.48 11.83 -10.64
N SER A 21 26.56 10.95 -10.22
CA SER A 21 25.38 11.17 -9.40
C SER A 21 25.72 11.84 -8.06
N ALA A 22 24.90 12.82 -7.65
CA ALA A 22 24.74 13.25 -6.27
C ALA A 22 23.32 13.82 -6.12
N VAL A 23 22.48 13.19 -5.30
CA VAL A 23 22.23 13.50 -3.87
C VAL A 23 21.30 14.70 -3.72
N VAL A 24 20.10 14.37 -3.24
CA VAL A 24 19.03 15.24 -2.80
C VAL A 24 19.52 16.12 -1.64
N VAL A 25 19.30 17.43 -1.77
CA VAL A 25 19.46 18.40 -0.69
C VAL A 25 18.13 18.48 0.07
N ALA A 26 18.18 18.21 1.38
CA ALA A 26 17.11 18.52 2.34
C ALA A 26 17.16 20.02 2.73
N PRO A 27 16.03 20.67 3.05
CA PRO A 27 16.00 22.12 3.26
C PRO A 27 16.62 22.54 4.60
N HIS A 28 17.11 23.78 4.59
CA HIS A 28 17.82 24.48 5.66
C HIS A 28 16.99 24.65 6.94
N PHE A 29 17.64 24.34 8.07
CA PHE A 29 17.25 24.72 9.44
C PHE A 29 17.56 26.20 9.69
N ASN A 30 16.64 26.92 10.33
CA ASN A 30 16.97 28.10 11.13
C ASN A 30 16.13 28.06 12.41
N ALA A 31 16.83 28.05 13.55
CA ALA A 31 16.28 28.25 14.88
C ALA A 31 16.91 29.53 15.45
N GLU A 32 16.09 30.55 15.67
CA GLU A 32 16.28 31.63 16.64
C GLU A 32 15.03 31.50 17.53
N ASP A 33 15.06 31.14 18.81
CA ASP A 33 15.81 31.71 19.91
C ASP A 33 16.10 30.65 20.99
N ALA A 34 17.36 30.55 21.40
CA ALA A 34 17.75 30.31 22.80
C ALA A 34 19.25 30.55 22.94
N GLY A 35 19.59 31.66 23.57
CA GLY A 35 20.97 32.09 23.75
C GLY A 35 21.80 31.19 24.69
N ALA A 36 23.08 31.18 24.35
CA ALA A 36 24.24 31.15 25.25
C ALA A 36 24.78 29.79 25.78
N ASN A 37 25.80 29.33 25.06
CA ASN A 37 27.17 29.04 25.54
C ASN A 37 27.58 27.56 25.83
N PRO A 38 28.88 27.22 25.85
CA PRO A 38 29.64 26.81 24.65
C PRO A 38 30.43 25.51 24.92
N ALA A 39 30.03 24.40 24.33
CA ALA A 39 30.89 23.23 24.19
C ALA A 39 30.44 22.49 22.95
N GLY A 40 30.85 22.99 21.79
CA GLY A 40 30.54 22.36 20.52
C GLY A 40 31.16 20.96 20.46
N PRO A 41 30.40 19.89 20.13
CA PRO A 41 31.02 18.64 19.78
C PRO A 41 31.65 18.78 18.39
N ALA A 42 32.89 18.31 18.29
CA ALA A 42 33.73 18.32 17.09
C ALA A 42 33.03 17.65 15.88
N PRO A 43 33.35 18.06 14.64
CA PRO A 43 32.78 17.47 13.44
C PRO A 43 33.21 16.00 13.31
N PHE A 44 32.24 15.10 13.24
CA PHE A 44 32.49 13.70 12.89
C PHE A 44 32.96 13.62 11.43
N VAL A 45 34.28 13.50 11.25
CA VAL A 45 34.88 12.99 10.02
C VAL A 45 34.47 11.53 9.89
N ARG A 46 33.70 11.20 8.85
CA ARG A 46 33.47 9.79 8.46
C ARG A 46 34.79 9.21 7.94
N GLU A 47 35.39 8.30 8.69
CA GLU A 47 36.27 7.31 8.08
C GLU A 47 35.46 6.47 7.10
N ALA A 48 35.96 6.39 5.87
CA ALA A 48 35.41 5.53 4.84
C ALA A 48 35.57 4.07 5.27
N VAL A 49 34.51 3.46 5.77
CA VAL A 49 34.44 2.01 5.87
C VAL A 49 34.26 1.49 4.44
N GLU A 50 35.33 0.90 3.89
CA GLU A 50 35.27 0.13 2.65
C GLU A 50 34.14 -0.91 2.72
N PRO A 51 33.42 -1.17 1.61
CA PRO A 51 32.31 -2.11 1.64
C PRO A 51 32.84 -3.52 1.90
N MET A 52 32.59 -4.05 3.10
CA MET A 52 32.73 -5.47 3.38
C MET A 52 31.94 -6.26 2.33
N ALA A 53 32.66 -7.04 1.53
CA ALA A 53 32.10 -7.98 0.58
C ALA A 53 31.20 -8.98 1.32
N THR A 54 29.92 -8.67 1.40
CA THR A 54 28.88 -9.57 1.89
C THR A 54 28.15 -10.15 0.69
N SER A 55 27.89 -11.46 0.79
CA SER A 55 27.43 -12.31 -0.29
C SER A 55 26.30 -11.72 -1.13
N ARG A 56 26.30 -12.02 -2.43
CA ARG A 56 25.25 -11.68 -3.40
C ARG A 56 23.88 -12.20 -2.93
N ARG A 57 23.22 -11.47 -2.04
CA ARG A 57 21.80 -11.65 -1.73
C ARG A 57 21.01 -10.96 -2.84
N ARG A 58 20.07 -11.71 -3.41
CA ARG A 58 19.17 -11.29 -4.50
C ARG A 58 18.66 -9.87 -4.25
N THR A 59 19.09 -8.95 -5.09
CA THR A 59 18.55 -7.60 -5.23
C THR A 59 17.20 -7.69 -5.95
N GLY A 60 16.15 -8.09 -5.22
CA GLY A 60 14.79 -7.70 -5.57
C GLY A 60 14.48 -6.35 -4.94
N PRO A 61 13.54 -5.55 -5.50
CA PRO A 61 13.05 -4.37 -4.80
C PRO A 61 12.56 -4.78 -3.40
N ARG A 62 12.95 -4.01 -2.38
CA ARG A 62 12.43 -4.19 -1.02
C ARG A 62 10.91 -3.95 -1.06
N PRO A 63 10.10 -4.71 -0.31
CA PRO A 63 8.66 -4.48 -0.26
C PRO A 63 8.41 -3.04 0.23
N GLN A 64 7.73 -2.24 -0.59
CA GLN A 64 7.24 -0.92 -0.20
C GLN A 64 6.20 -1.08 0.93
N PRO A 65 6.10 -0.12 1.86
CA PRO A 65 5.02 -0.14 2.85
C PRO A 65 3.67 -0.24 2.15
N LEU A 66 2.77 -1.06 2.70
CA LEU A 66 1.41 -1.16 2.21
C LEU A 66 0.75 0.21 2.37
N ARG A 67 0.36 0.86 1.27
CA ARG A 67 -0.35 2.13 1.31
C ARG A 67 -1.84 1.89 1.10
N PRO A 68 -2.71 2.50 1.94
CA PRO A 68 -4.13 2.51 1.63
C PRO A 68 -4.35 3.26 0.32
N ALA A 69 -5.34 2.83 -0.46
CA ALA A 69 -5.70 3.53 -1.67
C ALA A 69 -6.24 4.94 -1.34
N THR A 70 -6.03 5.90 -2.24
CA THR A 70 -6.42 7.32 -2.03
C THR A 70 -7.90 7.47 -1.70
N SER A 71 -8.78 6.64 -2.27
CA SER A 71 -10.21 6.66 -1.94
C SER A 71 -10.49 6.24 -0.49
N VAL A 72 -9.71 5.29 0.04
CA VAL A 72 -9.80 4.84 1.44
C VAL A 72 -9.34 5.96 2.37
N ILE A 73 -8.22 6.62 2.05
CA ILE A 73 -7.73 7.80 2.81
C ILE A 73 -8.78 8.91 2.82
N ALA A 74 -9.40 9.19 1.66
CA ALA A 74 -10.44 10.21 1.54
C ALA A 74 -11.69 9.85 2.36
N ALA A 75 -12.15 8.60 2.31
CA ALA A 75 -13.29 8.12 3.09
C ALA A 75 -13.02 8.15 4.60
N CYS A 76 -11.84 7.69 5.04
CA CYS A 76 -11.41 7.76 6.44
C CYS A 76 -11.33 9.21 6.91
N THR A 77 -10.73 10.09 6.11
CA THR A 77 -10.62 11.51 6.43
C THR A 77 -11.99 12.16 6.55
N ALA A 78 -12.92 11.89 5.62
CA ALA A 78 -14.28 12.43 5.67
C ALA A 78 -15.04 11.95 6.92
N ALA A 79 -14.99 10.66 7.24
CA ALA A 79 -15.65 10.09 8.42
C ALA A 79 -15.06 10.67 9.72
N ARG A 80 -13.72 10.75 9.82
CA ARG A 80 -13.03 11.37 10.95
C ARG A 80 -13.43 12.83 11.15
N LEU A 81 -13.46 13.62 10.08
CA LEU A 81 -13.87 15.04 10.15
C LEU A 81 -15.36 15.21 10.49
N ALA A 82 -16.19 14.21 10.21
CA ALA A 82 -17.59 14.16 10.63
C ALA A 82 -17.79 13.70 12.09
N GLY A 83 -16.72 13.33 12.80
CA GLY A 83 -16.78 12.73 14.14
C GLY A 83 -17.19 11.25 14.16
N ASP A 84 -17.26 10.61 12.99
CA ASP A 84 -17.62 9.20 12.82
C ASP A 84 -16.36 8.32 12.80
N TRP A 85 -15.79 8.07 13.98
CA TRP A 85 -14.61 7.22 14.13
C TRP A 85 -14.89 5.74 13.80
N GLU A 86 -16.15 5.29 13.95
CA GLU A 86 -16.56 3.93 13.57
C GLU A 86 -16.55 3.79 12.05
N GLY A 87 -17.15 4.73 11.33
CA GLY A 87 -17.11 4.81 9.88
C GLY A 87 -15.68 4.91 9.34
N ALA A 88 -14.81 5.68 10.01
CA ALA A 88 -13.40 5.75 9.66
C ALA A 88 -12.70 4.38 9.79
N CYS A 89 -12.99 3.60 10.84
CA CYS A 89 -12.49 2.23 10.97
C CYS A 89 -13.04 1.31 9.88
N LEU A 90 -14.34 1.37 9.61
CA LEU A 90 -14.99 0.52 8.63
C LEU A 90 -14.48 0.78 7.21
N ALA A 91 -14.16 2.02 6.86
CA ALA A 91 -13.60 2.40 5.56
C ALA A 91 -12.28 1.66 5.23
N VAL A 92 -11.45 1.38 6.24
CA VAL A 92 -10.21 0.59 6.11
C VAL A 92 -10.41 -0.92 6.36
N GLY A 93 -11.64 -1.34 6.68
CA GLY A 93 -11.96 -2.72 7.05
C GLY A 93 -11.47 -3.11 8.45
N LEU A 94 -11.29 -2.13 9.34
CA LEU A 94 -11.04 -2.33 10.77
C LEU A 94 -12.39 -2.43 11.49
N ARG A 95 -12.60 -3.47 12.30
CA ARG A 95 -13.83 -3.60 13.07
C ARG A 95 -13.69 -2.91 14.43
N PRO A 96 -14.43 -1.84 14.72
CA PRO A 96 -14.46 -1.26 16.05
C PRO A 96 -15.32 -2.12 17.00
N VAL A 97 -14.81 -2.38 18.21
CA VAL A 97 -15.48 -3.05 19.33
C VAL A 97 -15.19 -2.24 20.59
N VAL A 98 -15.73 -1.03 20.64
CA VAL A 98 -15.55 -0.10 21.76
C VAL A 98 -16.91 0.34 22.27
N ASP A 99 -17.13 0.20 23.57
CA ASP A 99 -18.35 0.63 24.27
C ASP A 99 -17.96 1.66 25.33
N LEU A 100 -18.11 2.94 25.01
CA LEU A 100 -17.70 4.04 25.89
C LEU A 100 -18.56 4.10 27.17
N ALA A 101 -19.84 3.70 27.12
CA ALA A 101 -20.70 3.68 28.30
C ALA A 101 -20.25 2.61 29.29
N LEU A 102 -19.82 1.46 28.77
CA LEU A 102 -19.23 0.40 29.58
C LEU A 102 -17.86 0.78 30.14
N VAL A 103 -17.06 1.53 29.37
CA VAL A 103 -15.81 2.10 29.89
C VAL A 103 -16.09 3.04 31.05
N GLU A 104 -17.05 3.95 30.89
CA GLU A 104 -17.45 4.90 31.94
C GLU A 104 -17.92 4.16 33.20
N ALA A 105 -18.75 3.13 33.05
CA ALA A 105 -19.23 2.33 34.17
C ALA A 105 -18.11 1.58 34.91
N SER A 106 -17.02 1.24 34.24
CA SER A 106 -15.96 0.38 34.77
C SER A 106 -14.72 1.15 35.27
N TRP A 107 -14.40 2.29 34.64
CA TRP A 107 -13.19 3.08 34.90
C TRP A 107 -13.48 4.58 35.13
N GLY A 108 -14.75 4.98 35.12
CA GLY A 108 -15.20 6.34 35.39
C GLY A 108 -15.23 7.23 34.15
N GLU A 109 -15.91 8.37 34.31
CA GLU A 109 -16.15 9.35 33.23
C GLU A 109 -14.85 9.91 32.63
N ALA A 110 -13.81 10.08 33.46
CA ALA A 110 -12.52 10.58 33.00
C ALA A 110 -11.86 9.67 31.96
N ALA A 111 -11.83 8.35 32.23
CA ALA A 111 -11.25 7.37 31.32
C ALA A 111 -12.06 7.23 30.02
N ALA A 112 -13.40 7.28 30.12
CA ALA A 112 -14.26 7.25 28.95
C ALA A 112 -14.07 8.47 28.05
N ARG A 113 -13.92 9.66 28.65
CA ARG A 113 -13.67 10.91 27.92
C ARG A 113 -12.32 10.89 27.19
N GLU A 114 -11.26 10.47 27.86
CA GLU A 114 -9.92 10.35 27.26
C GLU A 114 -9.90 9.39 26.06
N LEU A 115 -10.62 8.26 26.18
CA LEU A 115 -10.80 7.33 25.07
C LEU A 115 -11.63 7.91 23.94
N ALA A 116 -12.71 8.62 24.24
CA ALA A 116 -13.53 9.30 23.24
C ALA A 116 -12.73 10.35 22.46
N GLU A 117 -11.91 11.15 23.15
CA GLU A 117 -10.99 12.12 22.53
C GLU A 117 -9.96 11.43 21.63
N SER A 118 -9.45 10.28 22.06
CA SER A 118 -8.52 9.47 21.26
C SER A 118 -9.17 8.88 20.02
N LEU A 119 -10.41 8.41 20.11
CA LEU A 119 -11.16 7.89 18.97
C LEU A 119 -11.53 9.01 17.98
N ALA A 120 -11.86 10.20 18.47
CA ALA A 120 -12.15 11.36 17.61
C ALA A 120 -10.95 11.74 16.72
N GLN A 121 -9.73 11.47 17.17
CA GLN A 121 -8.49 11.73 16.42
C GLN A 121 -7.94 10.50 15.70
N LEU A 122 -8.63 9.36 15.75
CA LEU A 122 -8.17 8.11 15.14
C LEU A 122 -8.09 8.23 13.61
N ALA A 123 -6.90 8.02 13.07
CA ALA A 123 -6.58 7.92 11.64
C ALA A 123 -6.15 6.48 11.32
N PRO A 124 -7.11 5.56 11.07
CA PRO A 124 -6.79 4.15 10.91
C PRO A 124 -6.18 3.85 9.53
N ASP A 125 -6.38 4.72 8.54
CA ASP A 125 -5.66 4.74 7.26
C ASP A 125 -4.16 5.05 7.44
N LEU A 126 -3.84 6.07 8.25
CA LEU A 126 -2.45 6.37 8.63
C LEU A 126 -1.81 5.20 9.39
N MET A 127 -2.57 4.58 10.29
CA MET A 127 -2.11 3.41 11.04
C MET A 127 -1.72 2.24 10.13
N GLN A 128 -2.45 1.98 9.03
CA GLN A 128 -2.10 0.93 8.08
C GLN A 128 -0.72 1.10 7.46
N GLN A 129 -0.29 2.34 7.20
CA GLN A 129 1.00 2.64 6.57
C GLN A 129 2.19 2.12 7.40
N TYR A 130 2.08 2.19 8.73
CA TYR A 130 3.14 1.77 9.65
C TYR A 130 3.05 0.30 10.05
N LEU A 131 1.90 -0.33 9.82
CA LEU A 131 1.73 -1.75 10.05
C LEU A 131 2.25 -2.54 8.84
N ARG A 132 3.03 -3.59 9.11
CA ARG A 132 3.62 -4.44 8.05
C ARG A 132 2.60 -5.33 7.33
N SER A 133 1.38 -5.38 7.83
CA SER A 133 0.26 -6.19 7.33
C SER A 133 -0.99 -5.33 7.29
N ASP A 134 -1.83 -5.53 6.28
CA ASP A 134 -3.17 -4.96 6.26
C ASP A 134 -4.08 -5.67 7.27
N TYR A 135 -5.17 -5.02 7.69
CA TYR A 135 -6.10 -5.58 8.69
C TYR A 135 -6.78 -6.89 8.24
N ARG A 136 -6.85 -7.10 6.92
CA ARG A 136 -7.59 -8.20 6.27
C ARG A 136 -6.77 -9.49 6.14
N GLY A 137 -5.44 -9.38 6.03
CA GLY A 137 -4.47 -10.48 5.98
C GLY A 137 -3.60 -10.56 7.24
N TRP A 138 -4.09 -10.01 8.36
CA TRP A 138 -3.39 -10.06 9.63
C TRP A 138 -3.57 -11.43 10.29
N ASN A 139 -2.58 -12.30 10.04
CA ASN A 139 -2.64 -13.71 10.43
C ASN A 139 -1.81 -14.03 11.69
N SER A 140 -1.35 -13.02 12.42
CA SER A 140 -0.35 -13.17 13.48
C SER A 140 -0.91 -12.79 14.85
N TYR A 141 -0.50 -13.57 15.85
CA TYR A 141 -0.74 -13.43 17.29
C TYR A 141 -0.22 -12.11 17.92
N ALA A 142 -0.03 -11.06 17.11
CA ALA A 142 0.49 -9.78 17.55
C ALA A 142 -0.69 -8.89 17.98
N THR A 143 -0.74 -8.54 19.26
CA THR A 143 -1.56 -7.42 19.74
C THR A 143 -0.75 -6.14 19.59
N VAL A 144 -1.34 -5.11 19.01
CA VAL A 144 -0.75 -3.77 18.91
C VAL A 144 -1.52 -2.83 19.83
N VAL A 145 -0.85 -2.26 20.81
CA VAL A 145 -1.44 -1.28 21.73
C VAL A 145 -1.23 0.11 21.18
N LEU A 146 -2.31 0.87 21.04
CA LEU A 146 -2.29 2.28 20.67
C LEU A 146 -2.00 3.09 21.93
N THR A 147 -0.82 3.67 22.03
CA THR A 147 -0.36 4.32 23.26
C THR A 147 0.23 5.70 23.00
N GLY A 148 0.03 6.60 23.98
CA GLY A 148 0.73 7.88 24.13
C GLY A 148 2.23 7.72 24.33
N GLU A 149 2.65 6.55 24.83
CA GLU A 149 4.03 6.30 25.21
C GLU A 149 4.90 6.05 23.98
N SER A 150 5.95 6.86 23.88
CA SER A 150 6.87 6.89 22.74
C SER A 150 7.86 5.74 22.82
N ALA A 151 7.39 4.51 22.59
CA ALA A 151 8.28 3.37 22.45
C ALA A 151 8.86 3.30 21.02
N ALA A 152 10.19 3.31 20.92
CA ALA A 152 10.84 2.82 19.72
C ALA A 152 10.66 1.29 19.69
N PHE A 153 9.71 0.75 18.92
CA PHE A 153 9.81 -0.57 18.27
C PHE A 153 8.49 -1.02 17.60
N LEU A 154 8.58 -1.53 16.37
CA LEU A 154 7.65 -2.52 15.79
C LEU A 154 8.24 -3.95 15.90
N SER A 155 8.93 -4.21 17.01
CA SER A 155 9.41 -5.52 17.43
C SER A 155 9.02 -5.73 18.90
N ILE A 156 8.90 -6.98 19.37
CA ILE A 156 8.50 -7.27 20.76
C ILE A 156 9.40 -6.46 21.70
N PRO A 157 8.85 -5.58 22.55
CA PRO A 157 9.65 -4.73 23.41
C PRO A 157 10.57 -5.59 24.29
N ARG A 158 11.90 -5.35 24.23
CA ARG A 158 12.85 -6.02 25.14
C ARG A 158 12.70 -5.55 26.59
N ARG A 159 12.00 -4.43 26.80
CA ARG A 159 11.62 -3.87 28.11
C ARG A 159 10.15 -3.46 28.06
N PRO A 160 9.38 -3.65 29.15
CA PRO A 160 7.98 -3.25 29.18
C PRO A 160 7.87 -1.74 28.98
N VAL A 161 7.10 -1.32 27.98
CA VAL A 161 6.67 0.07 27.85
C VAL A 161 5.68 0.32 28.98
N PRO A 162 5.84 1.37 29.79
CA PRO A 162 4.87 1.69 30.82
C PRO A 162 3.50 1.90 30.17
N LEU A 163 2.46 1.29 30.72
CA LEU A 163 1.08 1.50 30.31
C LEU A 163 0.34 2.14 31.47
N PRO A 164 -0.69 2.96 31.21
CA PRO A 164 -1.53 3.47 32.27
C PRO A 164 -2.22 2.31 32.99
N ASP A 165 -2.52 2.47 34.28
CA ASP A 165 -3.28 1.47 35.06
C ASP A 165 -4.74 1.31 34.58
N GLY A 166 -5.17 2.14 33.63
CA GLY A 166 -6.51 2.22 33.07
C GLY A 166 -6.70 1.48 31.74
N PRO A 167 -7.85 1.71 31.07
CA PRO A 167 -8.17 1.06 29.81
C PRO A 167 -7.27 1.58 28.68
N VAL A 168 -6.85 0.70 27.79
CA VAL A 168 -6.03 1.02 26.61
C VAL A 168 -6.73 0.56 25.33
N LEU A 169 -6.52 1.28 24.24
CA LEU A 169 -6.93 0.85 22.90
C LEU A 169 -5.93 -0.19 22.39
N ALA A 170 -6.44 -1.35 22.01
CA ALA A 170 -5.67 -2.42 21.43
C ALA A 170 -6.28 -2.89 20.13
N LEU A 171 -5.39 -3.14 19.19
CA LEU A 171 -5.67 -3.72 17.90
C LEU A 171 -5.22 -5.17 17.96
N THR A 172 -6.18 -6.08 17.91
CA THR A 172 -5.92 -7.49 18.14
C THR A 172 -6.39 -8.28 16.92
N GLY A 173 -5.55 -9.22 16.50
CA GLY A 173 -5.91 -10.19 15.48
C GLY A 173 -6.94 -11.20 15.99
N PRO A 174 -7.62 -11.93 15.11
CA PRO A 174 -8.48 -13.03 15.50
C PRO A 174 -7.70 -14.06 16.33
N VAL A 175 -8.33 -14.56 17.39
CA VAL A 175 -7.78 -15.54 18.35
C VAL A 175 -7.66 -16.93 17.71
N SER A 176 -8.34 -17.18 16.58
CA SER A 176 -8.24 -18.43 15.84
C SER A 176 -8.39 -18.27 14.33
N LYS A 177 -7.87 -19.27 13.58
CA LYS A 177 -8.12 -19.41 12.14
C LYS A 177 -9.61 -19.56 11.80
N SER A 178 -10.44 -20.00 12.75
CA SER A 178 -11.88 -20.18 12.56
C SER A 178 -12.71 -18.95 12.87
N GLU A 179 -12.16 -17.95 13.59
CA GLU A 179 -12.85 -16.65 13.79
C GLU A 179 -12.95 -15.88 12.47
N GLY A 180 -11.98 -16.04 11.56
CA GLY A 180 -12.05 -15.51 10.19
C GLY A 180 -12.23 -13.99 10.09
N VAL A 181 -12.12 -13.23 11.19
CA VAL A 181 -12.33 -11.78 11.22
C VAL A 181 -10.98 -11.08 11.07
N GLY A 182 -10.93 -9.98 10.32
CA GLY A 182 -9.79 -9.08 10.32
C GLY A 182 -9.51 -8.51 11.72
N ALA A 183 -8.46 -7.70 11.84
CA ALA A 183 -8.14 -7.06 13.11
C ALA A 183 -9.33 -6.27 13.69
N TYR A 184 -9.47 -6.31 15.01
CA TYR A 184 -10.47 -5.53 15.73
C TYR A 184 -9.79 -4.51 16.63
N LEU A 185 -10.36 -3.30 16.65
CA LEU A 185 -9.99 -2.26 17.60
C LEU A 185 -10.89 -2.42 18.82
N ALA A 186 -10.31 -2.69 19.98
CA ALA A 186 -11.05 -2.89 21.22
C ALA A 186 -10.38 -2.19 22.40
N VAL A 187 -11.17 -1.98 23.45
CA VAL A 187 -10.65 -1.54 24.75
C VAL A 187 -10.25 -2.77 25.57
N THR A 188 -9.04 -2.75 26.13
CA THR A 188 -8.53 -3.79 27.04
C THR A 188 -7.79 -3.15 28.22
N THR A 189 -7.25 -3.96 29.11
CA THR A 189 -6.41 -3.52 30.24
C THR A 189 -5.02 -4.15 30.14
N PRO A 190 -3.97 -3.49 30.68
CA PRO A 190 -2.60 -3.99 30.60
C PRO A 190 -2.42 -5.43 31.13
N ASP A 191 -3.13 -5.80 32.20
CA ASP A 191 -3.11 -7.14 32.80
C ASP A 191 -3.71 -8.23 31.90
N ARG A 192 -4.48 -7.84 30.88
CA ARG A 192 -5.11 -8.75 29.91
C ARG A 192 -4.37 -8.84 28.59
N LEU A 193 -3.30 -8.05 28.40
CA LEU A 193 -2.49 -8.13 27.20
C LEU A 193 -1.72 -9.46 27.14
N PRO A 194 -1.59 -10.08 25.95
CA PRO A 194 -0.75 -11.26 25.82
C PRO A 194 0.70 -10.92 26.14
N SER A 195 1.51 -11.92 26.50
CA SER A 195 2.94 -11.71 26.78
C SER A 195 3.71 -11.12 25.59
N SER A 196 3.19 -11.27 24.36
CA SER A 196 3.74 -10.70 23.13
C SER A 196 2.80 -9.64 22.54
N TRP A 197 3.02 -8.38 22.90
CA TRP A 197 2.36 -7.22 22.31
C TRP A 197 3.39 -6.19 21.83
N GLN A 198 2.97 -5.25 20.97
CA GLN A 198 3.78 -4.17 20.43
C GLN A 198 3.10 -2.82 20.67
N ALA A 199 3.87 -1.77 20.93
CA ALA A 199 3.35 -0.42 21.07
C ALA A 199 3.34 0.30 19.71
N LEU A 200 2.24 0.97 19.38
CA LEU A 200 2.18 1.90 18.28
C LEU A 200 2.04 3.34 18.83
N PRO A 201 3.06 4.19 18.64
CA PRO A 201 3.05 5.56 19.15
C PRO A 201 1.94 6.41 18.55
N VAL A 202 1.47 7.42 19.29
CA VAL A 202 0.41 8.37 18.88
C VAL A 202 0.56 8.93 17.47
N TRP A 203 1.77 9.29 17.07
CA TRP A 203 2.01 9.90 15.76
C TRP A 203 1.71 8.98 14.56
N CYS A 204 1.63 7.67 14.79
CA CYS A 204 1.33 6.67 13.77
C CYS A 204 -0.19 6.48 13.54
N TRP A 205 -1.06 6.91 14.45
CA TRP A 205 -2.48 6.58 14.39
C TRP A 205 -3.41 7.72 14.82
N ARG A 206 -2.90 8.81 15.41
CA ARG A 206 -3.67 10.02 15.69
C ARG A 206 -3.43 11.08 14.62
N ALA A 207 -4.49 11.77 14.22
CA ALA A 207 -4.42 12.88 13.28
C ALA A 207 -3.77 14.13 13.88
N ASP A 208 -4.05 14.44 15.15
CA ASP A 208 -3.59 15.64 15.86
C ASP A 208 -2.15 15.57 16.40
N ALA A 209 -1.51 14.40 16.39
CA ALA A 209 -0.12 14.21 16.80
C ALA A 209 0.89 14.73 15.75
N VAL A 210 0.73 16.00 15.34
CA VAL A 210 1.47 16.64 14.24
C VAL A 210 2.94 16.82 14.60
N ASP A 211 3.23 17.31 15.80
CA ASP A 211 4.60 17.62 16.25
C ASP A 211 5.41 16.35 16.49
N GLU A 212 4.82 15.34 17.13
CA GLU A 212 5.46 14.05 17.35
C GLU A 212 5.71 13.33 16.02
N ARG A 213 4.80 13.47 15.05
CA ARG A 213 4.98 12.93 13.70
C ARG A 213 6.14 13.62 12.99
N ARG A 214 6.20 14.95 13.05
CA ARG A 214 7.32 15.71 12.49
C ARG A 214 8.65 15.28 13.12
N GLU A 215 8.72 15.23 14.44
CA GLU A 215 9.92 14.81 15.17
C GLU A 215 10.34 13.38 14.77
N ALA A 216 9.39 12.46 14.63
CA ALA A 216 9.66 11.07 14.26
C ALA A 216 10.33 10.93 12.88
N TYR A 217 9.88 11.71 11.89
CA TYR A 217 10.50 11.74 10.56
C TYR A 217 11.87 12.44 10.58
N LEU A 218 12.02 13.55 11.31
CA LEU A 218 13.28 14.29 11.40
C LEU A 218 14.38 13.52 12.15
N SER A 219 14.01 12.74 13.15
CA SER A 219 14.93 11.91 13.94
C SER A 219 15.20 10.53 13.33
N GLY A 220 14.50 10.18 12.24
CA GLY A 220 14.69 8.91 11.55
C GLY A 220 14.24 7.69 12.34
N ARG A 221 13.12 7.80 13.08
CA ARG A 221 12.57 6.67 13.86
C ARG A 221 12.31 5.45 12.97
N GLU A 222 12.42 4.25 13.55
CA GLU A 222 12.34 3.00 12.81
C GLU A 222 11.04 2.87 11.98
N GLN A 223 9.91 3.36 12.50
CA GLN A 223 8.62 3.32 11.80
C GLN A 223 8.58 4.27 10.59
N ALA A 224 9.31 5.40 10.62
CA ALA A 224 9.45 6.32 9.49
C ALA A 224 10.56 5.89 8.51
N ARG A 225 11.45 4.99 8.92
CA ARG A 225 12.61 4.55 8.13
C ARG A 225 12.23 4.00 6.76
N GLY A 226 11.11 3.28 6.66
CA GLY A 226 10.61 2.75 5.38
C GLY A 226 10.34 3.86 4.37
N ASP A 227 9.66 4.93 4.81
CA ASP A 227 9.40 6.10 3.97
C ASP A 227 10.67 6.87 3.66
N LEU A 228 11.54 7.08 4.65
CA LEU A 228 12.81 7.80 4.46
C LEU A 228 13.74 7.08 3.47
N GLU A 229 13.81 5.74 3.54
CA GLU A 229 14.56 4.93 2.57
C GLU A 229 13.92 5.01 1.17
N ALA A 230 12.58 5.04 1.08
CA ALA A 230 11.87 5.20 -0.19
C ALA A 230 12.11 6.59 -0.80
N PHE A 231 12.09 7.66 0.00
CA PHE A 231 12.48 9.01 -0.42
C PHE A 231 13.92 9.04 -0.92
N ALA A 232 14.86 8.49 -0.13
CA ALA A 232 16.28 8.49 -0.48
C ALA A 232 16.59 7.73 -1.77
N SER A 233 15.76 6.73 -2.11
CA SER A 233 15.87 5.94 -3.34
C SER A 233 15.06 6.50 -4.52
N GLY A 234 14.27 7.56 -4.31
CA GLY A 234 13.35 8.11 -5.31
C GLY A 234 12.15 7.21 -5.60
N ALA A 235 11.88 6.22 -4.74
CA ALA A 235 10.73 5.32 -4.83
C ALA A 235 9.45 5.94 -4.23
N LEU A 236 9.58 7.08 -3.54
CA LEU A 236 8.50 7.84 -2.94
C LEU A 236 8.73 9.33 -3.20
N ASP A 237 7.72 10.02 -3.72
CA ASP A 237 7.70 11.48 -3.85
C ASP A 237 6.78 12.12 -2.78
N LEU A 238 6.86 13.44 -2.62
CA LEU A 238 5.99 14.23 -1.75
C LEU A 238 4.51 14.01 -2.05
N ALA A 239 4.19 13.79 -3.33
CA ALA A 239 2.84 13.51 -3.76
C ALA A 239 2.30 12.15 -3.28
N ASP A 240 3.18 11.21 -2.96
CA ASP A 240 2.82 9.87 -2.51
C ASP A 240 2.74 9.78 -0.97
N LEU A 241 3.08 10.84 -0.24
CA LEU A 241 2.94 10.90 1.22
C LEU A 241 1.49 10.79 1.64
N HIS A 242 1.25 10.18 2.80
CA HIS A 242 -0.05 10.29 3.43
C HIS A 242 -0.32 11.76 3.79
N PRO A 243 -1.54 12.30 3.57
CA PRO A 243 -1.83 13.73 3.78
C PRO A 243 -1.42 14.24 5.16
N LEU A 244 -1.73 13.48 6.23
CA LEU A 244 -1.30 13.81 7.60
C LEU A 244 0.23 13.83 7.79
N VAL A 245 0.98 13.00 7.06
CA VAL A 245 2.45 13.04 7.07
C VAL A 245 2.94 14.26 6.32
N PHE A 246 2.37 14.54 5.14
CA PHE A 246 2.71 15.71 4.35
C PHE A 246 2.48 17.00 5.15
N GLU A 247 1.30 17.16 5.76
CA GLU A 247 0.95 18.31 6.59
C GLU A 247 1.91 18.51 7.76
N ALA A 248 2.33 17.42 8.41
CA ALA A 248 3.30 17.48 9.50
C ALA A 248 4.68 17.96 9.03
N LEU A 249 5.13 17.55 7.84
CA LEU A 249 6.44 17.92 7.30
C LEU A 249 6.46 19.28 6.59
N TYR A 250 5.34 19.67 5.97
CA TYR A 250 5.19 20.84 5.11
C TYR A 250 3.94 21.64 5.51
N PRO A 251 3.95 22.29 6.68
CA PRO A 251 2.78 22.93 7.24
C PRO A 251 2.31 24.09 6.36
N GLY A 252 1.02 24.11 6.00
CA GLY A 252 0.42 25.16 5.17
C GLY A 252 0.74 25.07 3.68
N GLU A 253 1.53 24.08 3.25
CA GLU A 253 1.75 23.81 1.83
C GLU A 253 0.64 22.94 1.24
N VAL A 254 0.44 23.05 -0.07
CA VAL A 254 -0.46 22.17 -0.80
C VAL A 254 0.32 20.97 -1.28
N GLN A 255 -0.10 19.77 -0.89
CA GLN A 255 0.52 18.54 -1.35
C GLN A 255 0.51 18.48 -2.88
N PRO A 256 1.69 18.34 -3.53
CA PRO A 256 1.75 18.31 -4.98
C PRO A 256 1.01 17.08 -5.50
N ARG A 257 0.44 17.19 -6.70
CA ARG A 257 -0.06 16.01 -7.41
C ARG A 257 1.12 15.33 -8.10
N ALA A 258 1.15 14.01 -8.02
CA ALA A 258 2.20 13.25 -8.68
C ALA A 258 2.06 13.39 -10.20
N GLU A 259 3.14 13.77 -10.86
CA GLU A 259 3.25 13.73 -12.32
C GLU A 259 4.06 12.49 -12.69
N TYR A 260 3.46 11.59 -13.48
CA TYR A 260 4.12 10.37 -13.92
C TYR A 260 4.42 10.43 -15.41
N THR A 261 5.69 10.20 -15.76
CA THR A 261 6.12 10.03 -17.15
C THR A 261 6.60 8.60 -17.36
N TRP A 262 6.15 7.97 -18.44
CA TRP A 262 6.49 6.60 -18.76
C TRP A 262 7.19 6.52 -20.10
N ASP A 263 8.28 5.76 -20.17
CA ASP A 263 8.95 5.40 -21.42
C ASP A 263 8.98 3.88 -21.55
N TRP A 264 8.35 3.38 -22.61
CA TRP A 264 8.35 1.96 -22.96
C TRP A 264 9.00 1.80 -24.33
N PRO A 265 10.34 1.76 -24.38
CA PRO A 265 11.06 1.69 -25.64
C PRO A 265 10.84 0.34 -26.33
N ALA A 266 11.07 0.32 -27.65
CA ALA A 266 11.01 -0.91 -28.42
C ALA A 266 12.10 -1.90 -27.97
N VAL A 267 11.69 -3.11 -27.63
CA VAL A 267 12.55 -4.23 -27.22
C VAL A 267 12.78 -5.16 -28.38
N ARG A 268 14.03 -5.61 -28.58
CA ARG A 268 14.36 -6.57 -29.64
C ARG A 268 14.14 -8.00 -29.19
N VAL A 269 13.45 -8.79 -30.01
CA VAL A 269 13.15 -10.20 -29.77
C VAL A 269 13.58 -11.04 -30.97
N ARG A 270 14.04 -12.25 -30.71
CA ARG A 270 14.44 -13.18 -31.77
C ARG A 270 13.18 -13.79 -32.38
N CYS A 271 12.94 -13.60 -33.67
CA CYS A 271 11.79 -14.15 -34.37
C CYS A 271 12.25 -14.86 -35.66
N GLY A 272 12.06 -16.18 -35.76
CA GLY A 272 12.55 -16.97 -36.90
C GLY A 272 14.06 -16.81 -37.10
N ARG A 273 14.48 -16.28 -38.26
CA ARG A 273 15.89 -15.98 -38.57
C ARG A 273 16.31 -14.52 -38.33
N GLY A 274 15.38 -13.63 -38.01
CA GLY A 274 15.64 -12.20 -37.74
C GLY A 274 15.47 -11.73 -36.29
N TRP A 275 15.74 -10.44 -36.09
CA TRP A 275 15.43 -9.71 -34.88
C TRP A 275 14.28 -8.75 -35.17
N HIS A 276 13.19 -8.88 -34.43
CA HIS A 276 12.02 -8.02 -34.53
C HIS A 276 11.92 -7.15 -33.28
N ARG A 277 11.10 -6.11 -33.33
CA ARG A 277 10.86 -5.14 -32.28
C ARG A 277 9.44 -5.30 -31.75
N VAL A 278 9.31 -5.18 -30.44
CA VAL A 278 8.03 -5.17 -29.74
C VAL A 278 8.00 -3.98 -28.80
N GLN A 279 6.84 -3.35 -28.63
CA GLN A 279 6.72 -2.14 -27.82
C GLN A 279 5.38 -2.12 -27.09
N VAL A 280 5.35 -1.63 -25.85
CA VAL A 280 4.09 -1.33 -25.17
C VAL A 280 3.66 0.06 -25.62
N ALA A 281 2.54 0.15 -26.31
CA ALA A 281 1.97 1.39 -26.81
C ALA A 281 0.47 1.22 -27.08
N ASP A 282 -0.29 2.31 -27.01
CA ASP A 282 -1.73 2.33 -27.33
C ASP A 282 -2.54 1.27 -26.57
N GLY A 283 -2.20 1.02 -25.30
CA GLY A 283 -2.88 0.05 -24.46
C GLY A 283 -2.65 -1.40 -24.86
N ARG A 284 -1.57 -1.72 -25.60
CA ARG A 284 -1.23 -3.10 -26.00
C ARG A 284 0.27 -3.30 -26.18
N LEU A 285 0.71 -4.56 -26.08
CA LEU A 285 2.00 -4.95 -26.62
C LEU A 285 1.93 -5.09 -28.16
N ALA A 286 2.47 -4.12 -28.87
CA ALA A 286 2.56 -4.08 -30.33
C ALA A 286 3.79 -4.85 -30.86
N LEU A 287 3.60 -5.66 -31.90
CA LEU A 287 4.68 -6.35 -32.62
C LEU A 287 5.01 -5.51 -33.87
N LEU A 288 5.98 -4.59 -33.77
CA LEU A 288 6.18 -3.51 -34.76
C LEU A 288 6.59 -3.99 -36.17
N ASP A 289 7.13 -5.20 -36.27
CA ASP A 289 7.55 -5.80 -37.53
C ASP A 289 6.57 -6.90 -38.01
N HIS A 290 5.33 -6.93 -37.48
CA HIS A 290 4.25 -7.81 -37.94
C HIS A 290 2.94 -7.03 -38.13
N THR A 291 2.17 -7.40 -39.15
CA THR A 291 0.78 -6.97 -39.34
C THR A 291 -0.18 -7.78 -38.47
N ASP A 292 -1.36 -7.24 -38.15
CA ASP A 292 -2.37 -7.97 -37.37
C ASP A 292 -2.79 -9.29 -38.04
N ASP A 293 -2.81 -9.35 -39.37
CA ASP A 293 -3.07 -10.59 -40.13
C ASP A 293 -1.98 -11.64 -39.94
N GLU A 294 -0.71 -11.22 -39.90
CA GLU A 294 0.40 -12.13 -39.61
C GLU A 294 0.33 -12.64 -38.17
N ILE A 295 0.05 -11.75 -37.21
CA ILE A 295 -0.11 -12.14 -35.80
C ILE A 295 -1.26 -13.14 -35.65
N ARG A 296 -2.42 -12.90 -36.29
CA ARG A 296 -3.56 -13.82 -36.27
C ARG A 296 -3.20 -15.18 -36.87
N ARG A 297 -2.60 -15.19 -38.06
CA ARG A 297 -2.20 -16.42 -38.77
C ARG A 297 -1.21 -17.24 -37.96
N GLU A 298 -0.15 -16.61 -37.46
CA GLU A 298 0.88 -17.28 -36.66
C GLU A 298 0.32 -17.78 -35.33
N SER A 299 -0.58 -17.03 -34.69
CA SER A 299 -1.28 -17.45 -33.48
C SER A 299 -2.18 -18.66 -33.72
N ALA A 300 -2.88 -18.71 -34.86
CA ALA A 300 -3.72 -19.84 -35.24
C ALA A 300 -2.88 -21.10 -35.52
N LEU A 301 -1.80 -20.97 -36.29
CA LEU A 301 -0.87 -22.08 -36.58
C LEU A 301 -0.24 -22.62 -35.29
N ALA A 302 0.16 -21.74 -34.38
CA ALA A 302 0.68 -22.11 -33.09
C ALA A 302 -0.35 -22.85 -32.21
N ALA A 303 -1.64 -22.52 -32.32
CA ALA A 303 -2.70 -23.26 -31.61
C ALA A 303 -2.92 -24.67 -32.18
N LEU A 304 -2.58 -24.89 -33.46
CA LEU A 304 -2.63 -26.20 -34.13
C LEU A 304 -1.34 -27.03 -33.96
N GLY A 305 -0.43 -26.62 -33.06
CA GLY A 305 0.82 -27.34 -32.79
C GLY A 305 1.99 -27.00 -33.74
N GLY A 306 1.83 -25.98 -34.59
CA GLY A 306 2.92 -25.46 -35.43
C GLY A 306 3.99 -24.69 -34.63
N PRO A 307 5.14 -24.39 -35.25
CA PRO A 307 6.20 -23.60 -34.61
C PRO A 307 5.68 -22.21 -34.24
N VAL A 308 5.95 -21.76 -33.01
CA VAL A 308 5.52 -20.44 -32.52
C VAL A 308 6.65 -19.44 -32.74
N PRO A 309 6.44 -18.38 -33.53
CA PRO A 309 7.44 -17.31 -33.70
C PRO A 309 7.70 -16.61 -32.38
N GLY A 310 8.91 -16.05 -32.21
CA GLY A 310 9.31 -15.43 -30.96
C GLY A 310 8.46 -14.22 -30.58
N CYS A 311 8.03 -13.41 -31.55
CA CYS A 311 7.09 -12.30 -31.33
C CYS A 311 5.75 -12.77 -30.74
N VAL A 312 5.14 -13.80 -31.33
CA VAL A 312 3.88 -14.39 -30.84
C VAL A 312 4.07 -15.06 -29.47
N THR A 313 5.23 -15.68 -29.24
CA THR A 313 5.58 -16.25 -27.92
C THR A 313 5.64 -15.18 -26.84
N VAL A 314 6.30 -14.06 -27.15
CA VAL A 314 6.39 -12.91 -26.24
C VAL A 314 5.02 -12.29 -25.99
N LEU A 315 4.19 -12.12 -27.02
CA LEU A 315 2.82 -11.61 -26.88
C LEU A 315 1.96 -12.51 -25.98
N ARG A 316 2.04 -13.83 -26.15
CA ARG A 316 1.34 -14.79 -25.29
C ARG A 316 1.85 -14.71 -23.86
N THR A 317 3.17 -14.74 -23.66
CA THR A 317 3.79 -14.67 -22.33
C THR A 317 3.47 -13.35 -21.62
N TRP A 318 3.37 -12.25 -22.36
CA TRP A 318 2.97 -10.94 -21.83
C TRP A 318 1.57 -10.97 -21.23
N ARG A 319 0.61 -11.56 -21.94
CA ARG A 319 -0.81 -11.62 -21.53
C ARG A 319 -1.14 -12.73 -20.54
N SER A 320 -0.47 -13.89 -20.64
CA SER A 320 -0.76 -15.04 -19.78
C SER A 320 0.15 -15.17 -18.56
N GLY A 321 1.29 -14.47 -18.57
CA GLY A 321 2.32 -14.68 -17.57
C GLY A 321 3.13 -15.97 -17.74
N GLN A 322 2.72 -16.86 -18.65
CA GLN A 322 3.31 -18.17 -18.83
C GLN A 322 4.47 -18.15 -19.83
N GLY A 323 5.64 -18.57 -19.36
CA GLY A 323 6.87 -18.62 -20.15
C GLY A 323 7.88 -17.56 -19.74
N ARG A 324 8.94 -17.42 -20.54
CA ARG A 324 10.05 -16.52 -20.25
C ARG A 324 9.96 -15.27 -21.11
N LEU A 325 9.80 -14.11 -20.46
CA LEU A 325 9.97 -12.82 -21.13
C LEU A 325 11.45 -12.43 -21.24
N PRO A 326 11.82 -11.68 -22.30
CA PRO A 326 13.06 -10.91 -22.31
C PRO A 326 13.18 -10.03 -21.05
N GLY A 327 14.40 -9.87 -20.52
CA GLY A 327 14.63 -9.14 -19.28
C GLY A 327 14.21 -7.65 -19.35
N GLU A 328 14.23 -7.04 -20.53
CA GLU A 328 13.72 -5.68 -20.75
C GLU A 328 12.20 -5.61 -20.61
N LEU A 329 11.45 -6.50 -21.27
CA LEU A 329 9.99 -6.57 -21.13
C LEU A 329 9.57 -6.93 -19.71
N HIS A 330 10.30 -7.82 -19.04
CA HIS A 330 10.08 -8.09 -17.62
C HIS A 330 10.18 -6.80 -16.78
N ARG A 331 11.21 -5.97 -17.02
CA ARG A 331 11.39 -4.69 -16.30
C ARG A 331 10.32 -3.65 -16.64
N ILE A 332 9.75 -3.67 -17.83
CA ILE A 332 8.62 -2.80 -18.21
C ILE A 332 7.32 -3.27 -17.51
N ARG A 333 7.09 -4.59 -17.45
CA ARG A 333 5.88 -5.19 -16.86
C ARG A 333 5.83 -5.13 -15.35
N GLN A 334 6.93 -5.47 -14.71
CA GLN A 334 6.99 -5.74 -13.27
C GLN A 334 6.52 -4.55 -12.41
N PRO A 335 6.88 -3.28 -12.70
CA PRO A 335 6.46 -2.14 -11.91
C PRO A 335 4.94 -2.00 -11.78
N LEU A 336 4.17 -2.28 -12.85
CA LEU A 336 2.70 -2.22 -12.80
C LEU A 336 2.15 -3.07 -11.66
N PHE A 337 2.63 -4.32 -11.52
CA PHE A 337 2.16 -5.24 -10.50
C PHE A 337 2.70 -4.91 -9.11
N GLU A 338 3.88 -4.30 -9.02
CA GLU A 338 4.41 -3.79 -7.76
C GLU A 338 3.54 -2.64 -7.23
N TYR A 339 3.18 -1.68 -8.09
CA TYR A 339 2.25 -0.59 -7.75
C TYR A 339 0.84 -1.12 -7.42
N ALA A 340 0.34 -2.07 -8.19
CA ALA A 340 -0.96 -2.70 -7.93
C ALA A 340 -0.98 -3.46 -6.61
N PHE A 341 0.11 -4.15 -6.27
CA PHE A 341 0.25 -4.84 -4.99
C PHE A 341 0.37 -3.87 -3.80
N ALA A 342 1.07 -2.75 -4.00
CA ALA A 342 1.26 -1.70 -3.02
C ALA A 342 0.01 -0.81 -2.79
N GLY A 343 -1.01 -0.93 -3.64
CA GLY A 343 -2.26 -0.15 -3.53
C GLY A 343 -2.21 1.22 -4.21
N HIS A 344 -1.19 1.49 -5.02
CA HIS A 344 -0.98 2.78 -5.70
C HIS A 344 -1.90 2.95 -6.91
N THR A 345 -3.20 3.12 -6.64
CA THR A 345 -4.24 3.20 -7.67
C THR A 345 -3.97 4.31 -8.67
N ASP A 346 -3.57 5.50 -8.21
CA ASP A 346 -3.39 6.65 -9.10
C ASP A 346 -2.19 6.46 -10.05
N VAL A 347 -1.11 5.80 -9.60
CA VAL A 347 0.01 5.39 -10.45
C VAL A 347 -0.46 4.40 -11.52
N VAL A 348 -1.23 3.37 -11.12
CA VAL A 348 -1.78 2.38 -12.07
C VAL A 348 -2.68 3.04 -13.09
N VAL A 349 -3.55 3.96 -12.68
CA VAL A 349 -4.40 4.77 -13.57
C VAL A 349 -3.53 5.57 -14.54
N ALA A 350 -2.50 6.27 -14.05
CA ALA A 350 -1.60 7.06 -14.88
C ALA A 350 -0.81 6.20 -15.89
N MET A 351 -0.37 5.00 -15.51
CA MET A 351 0.24 4.04 -16.46
C MET A 351 -0.75 3.66 -17.57
N LEU A 352 -2.00 3.37 -17.21
CA LEU A 352 -3.04 3.03 -18.19
C LEU A 352 -3.40 4.22 -19.09
N ASP A 353 -3.43 5.44 -18.56
CA ASP A 353 -3.68 6.69 -19.31
C ASP A 353 -2.54 7.00 -20.29
N ALA A 354 -1.31 6.68 -19.91
CA ALA A 354 -0.14 6.79 -20.79
C ALA A 354 -0.06 5.69 -21.86
N GLY A 355 -1.00 4.74 -21.88
CA GLY A 355 -1.10 3.69 -22.91
C GLY A 355 -0.46 2.36 -22.53
N PHE A 356 -0.26 2.07 -21.25
CA PHE A 356 0.23 0.75 -20.82
C PHE A 356 -0.83 -0.32 -21.10
N ASP A 357 -0.40 -1.52 -21.50
CA ASP A 357 -1.28 -2.65 -21.80
C ASP A 357 -2.00 -3.19 -20.54
N PRO A 358 -3.33 -3.03 -20.39
CA PRO A 358 -4.08 -3.54 -19.23
C PRO A 358 -4.24 -5.06 -19.26
N ALA A 359 -4.08 -5.72 -20.40
CA ALA A 359 -4.28 -7.16 -20.57
C ALA A 359 -3.04 -7.99 -20.19
N VAL A 360 -2.02 -7.35 -19.62
CA VAL A 360 -0.82 -8.01 -19.12
C VAL A 360 -1.13 -8.88 -17.89
N ALA A 361 -0.36 -9.96 -17.70
CA ALA A 361 -0.39 -10.78 -16.49
C ALA A 361 1.00 -10.96 -15.86
N ASP A 362 1.06 -11.10 -14.55
CA ASP A 362 2.27 -11.35 -13.77
C ASP A 362 2.80 -12.79 -13.95
N GLY A 363 3.89 -13.17 -13.28
CA GLY A 363 4.44 -14.53 -13.36
C GLY A 363 3.55 -15.64 -12.76
N ASN A 364 2.45 -15.28 -12.08
CA ASN A 364 1.45 -16.20 -11.55
C ASN A 364 0.21 -16.28 -12.46
N GLY A 365 0.17 -15.53 -13.56
CA GLY A 365 -1.00 -15.43 -14.43
C GLY A 365 -2.07 -14.45 -13.91
N ARG A 366 -1.75 -13.60 -12.92
CA ARG A 366 -2.66 -12.59 -12.39
C ARG A 366 -2.61 -11.33 -13.26
N ASN A 367 -3.76 -10.93 -13.78
CA ASN A 367 -3.95 -9.62 -14.43
C ASN A 367 -4.45 -8.56 -13.41
N LEU A 368 -4.68 -7.32 -13.84
CA LEU A 368 -5.13 -6.23 -12.97
C LEU A 368 -6.47 -6.50 -12.26
N LEU A 369 -7.38 -7.32 -12.81
CA LEU A 369 -8.63 -7.68 -12.11
C LEU A 369 -8.35 -8.38 -10.78
N HIS A 370 -7.31 -9.20 -10.71
CA HIS A 370 -6.91 -9.90 -9.48
C HIS A 370 -6.41 -8.94 -8.39
N TYR A 371 -5.95 -7.74 -8.77
CA TYR A 371 -5.44 -6.74 -7.83
C TYR A 371 -6.50 -5.71 -7.42
N LEU A 372 -7.71 -5.75 -7.97
CA LEU A 372 -8.77 -4.77 -7.67
C LEU A 372 -9.10 -4.66 -6.19
N ALA A 373 -8.97 -5.74 -5.43
CA ALA A 373 -9.23 -5.73 -3.99
C ALA A 373 -8.14 -5.02 -3.15
N ARG A 374 -7.02 -4.62 -3.79
CA ARG A 374 -5.97 -3.76 -3.23
C ARG A 374 -6.00 -2.34 -3.80
N LEU A 375 -6.63 -2.16 -4.95
CA LEU A 375 -6.79 -0.88 -5.63
C LEU A 375 -8.16 -0.29 -5.33
N ASP A 376 -8.47 0.88 -5.91
CA ASP A 376 -9.85 1.36 -6.00
C ASP A 376 -10.64 0.51 -7.01
N GLY A 377 -10.93 -0.73 -6.60
CA GLY A 377 -11.42 -1.78 -7.49
C GLY A 377 -12.73 -1.44 -8.19
N VAL A 378 -13.68 -0.83 -7.47
CA VAL A 378 -14.97 -0.41 -8.02
C VAL A 378 -14.78 0.66 -9.11
N ARG A 379 -13.83 1.58 -8.92
CA ARG A 379 -13.49 2.64 -9.89
C ARG A 379 -12.79 2.07 -11.13
N LEU A 380 -11.90 1.09 -10.95
CA LEU A 380 -11.10 0.52 -12.03
C LEU A 380 -11.80 -0.57 -12.83
N LEU A 381 -12.74 -1.31 -12.21
CA LEU A 381 -13.39 -2.46 -12.83
C LEU A 381 -14.01 -2.13 -14.20
N PRO A 382 -14.85 -1.09 -14.37
CA PRO A 382 -15.45 -0.78 -15.68
C PRO A 382 -14.42 -0.53 -16.77
N ARG A 383 -13.32 0.15 -16.42
CA ARG A 383 -12.22 0.47 -17.34
C ARG A 383 -11.50 -0.80 -17.80
N LEU A 384 -11.21 -1.73 -16.89
CA LEU A 384 -10.55 -2.99 -17.23
C LEU A 384 -11.44 -3.92 -18.05
N LEU A 385 -12.75 -3.94 -17.78
CA LEU A 385 -13.71 -4.69 -18.59
C LEU A 385 -13.85 -4.10 -20.00
N ALA A 386 -13.88 -2.77 -20.13
CA ALA A 386 -13.88 -2.08 -21.42
C ALA A 386 -12.61 -2.37 -22.25
N ALA A 387 -11.49 -2.67 -21.58
CA ALA A 387 -10.26 -3.13 -22.22
C ALA A 387 -10.29 -4.62 -22.61
N GLY A 388 -11.40 -5.33 -22.40
CA GLY A 388 -11.62 -6.71 -22.82
C GLY A 388 -11.09 -7.76 -21.85
N LEU A 389 -10.77 -7.41 -20.60
CA LEU A 389 -10.38 -8.41 -19.60
C LEU A 389 -11.61 -9.22 -19.18
N ALA A 390 -11.46 -10.55 -19.18
CA ALA A 390 -12.51 -11.45 -18.74
C ALA A 390 -12.69 -11.39 -17.21
N VAL A 391 -13.91 -11.06 -16.76
CA VAL A 391 -14.26 -10.99 -15.33
C VAL A 391 -13.98 -12.30 -14.58
N GLY A 392 -14.21 -13.44 -15.25
CA GLY A 392 -13.94 -14.79 -14.75
C GLY A 392 -12.53 -15.32 -15.06
N GLY A 393 -11.59 -14.45 -15.43
CA GLY A 393 -10.21 -14.84 -15.69
C GLY A 393 -9.58 -15.52 -14.46
N ARG A 394 -8.90 -16.65 -14.69
CA ARG A 394 -8.27 -17.46 -13.65
C ARG A 394 -6.75 -17.33 -13.72
N ASP A 395 -6.11 -17.17 -12.57
CA ASP A 395 -4.66 -17.30 -12.46
C ASP A 395 -4.23 -18.77 -12.53
N ARG A 396 -2.92 -19.03 -12.42
CA ARG A 396 -2.38 -20.41 -12.51
C ARG A 396 -2.86 -21.35 -11.39
N HIS A 397 -3.41 -20.80 -10.32
CA HIS A 397 -3.97 -21.54 -9.18
C HIS A 397 -5.50 -21.63 -9.29
N GLY A 398 -6.09 -21.26 -10.44
CA GLY A 398 -7.53 -21.27 -10.62
C GLY A 398 -8.26 -20.11 -9.93
N VAL A 399 -7.52 -19.21 -9.26
CA VAL A 399 -8.07 -18.11 -8.47
C VAL A 399 -8.58 -17.01 -9.40
N THR A 400 -9.76 -16.46 -9.11
CA THR A 400 -10.36 -15.33 -9.83
C THR A 400 -10.28 -14.03 -9.03
N ALA A 401 -10.59 -12.90 -9.66
CA ALA A 401 -10.77 -11.62 -8.98
C ALA A 401 -11.80 -11.70 -7.83
N LEU A 402 -12.87 -12.49 -8.01
CA LEU A 402 -13.91 -12.68 -6.99
C LEU A 402 -13.39 -13.42 -5.76
N HIS A 403 -12.49 -14.41 -5.92
CA HIS A 403 -11.86 -15.09 -4.78
C HIS A 403 -11.03 -14.10 -3.95
N LEU A 404 -10.26 -13.24 -4.61
CA LEU A 404 -9.43 -12.25 -3.93
C LEU A 404 -10.26 -11.13 -3.28
N ALA A 405 -11.38 -10.74 -3.91
CA ALA A 405 -12.35 -9.82 -3.32
C ALA A 405 -13.02 -10.43 -2.08
N ALA A 406 -13.42 -11.71 -2.14
CA ALA A 406 -14.01 -12.44 -1.02
C ALA A 406 -13.01 -12.63 0.14
N ALA A 407 -11.78 -13.06 -0.17
CA ALA A 407 -10.70 -13.18 0.81
C ALA A 407 -10.40 -11.85 1.52
N ARG A 408 -10.62 -10.72 0.83
CA ARG A 408 -10.46 -9.36 1.37
C ARG A 408 -11.77 -8.73 1.85
N ARG A 409 -12.88 -9.48 1.88
CA ARG A 409 -14.21 -9.02 2.29
C ARG A 409 -14.61 -7.68 1.65
N ALA A 410 -14.22 -7.47 0.40
CA ALA A 410 -14.47 -6.22 -0.32
C ALA A 410 -15.91 -6.25 -0.87
N GLY A 411 -16.91 -6.07 0.00
CA GLY A 411 -18.34 -6.23 -0.32
C GLY A 411 -18.78 -5.51 -1.59
N ASP A 412 -18.45 -4.21 -1.70
CA ASP A 412 -18.80 -3.41 -2.88
C ASP A 412 -18.12 -3.93 -4.16
N LEU A 413 -16.88 -4.41 -4.06
CA LEU A 413 -16.18 -5.02 -5.18
C LEU A 413 -16.75 -6.40 -5.53
N ILE A 414 -17.17 -7.19 -4.54
CA ILE A 414 -17.85 -8.47 -4.75
C ILE A 414 -19.15 -8.22 -5.52
N ALA A 415 -19.98 -7.26 -5.06
CA ALA A 415 -21.20 -6.86 -5.74
C ALA A 415 -20.91 -6.42 -7.18
N ALA A 416 -19.96 -5.50 -7.38
CA ALA A 416 -19.60 -5.00 -8.69
C ALA A 416 -19.06 -6.10 -9.63
N LEU A 417 -18.28 -7.06 -9.13
CA LEU A 417 -17.78 -8.20 -9.91
C LEU A 417 -18.93 -9.15 -10.30
N VAL A 418 -19.86 -9.43 -9.40
CA VAL A 418 -21.03 -10.28 -9.67
C VAL A 418 -21.97 -9.60 -10.68
N GLU A 419 -22.22 -8.30 -10.54
CA GLU A 419 -22.97 -7.51 -11.52
C GLU A 419 -22.30 -7.50 -12.89
N ALA A 420 -20.97 -7.52 -12.93
CA ALA A 420 -20.18 -7.66 -14.16
C ALA A 420 -20.16 -9.10 -14.73
N GLY A 421 -20.85 -10.06 -14.11
CA GLY A 421 -20.98 -11.44 -14.58
C GLY A 421 -19.94 -12.41 -14.00
N ALA A 422 -19.26 -12.08 -12.90
CA ALA A 422 -18.43 -13.06 -12.19
C ALA A 422 -19.29 -14.16 -11.56
N GLU A 423 -18.95 -15.42 -11.84
CA GLU A 423 -19.65 -16.58 -11.29
C GLU A 423 -19.22 -16.84 -9.82
N PRO A 424 -20.15 -16.77 -8.84
CA PRO A 424 -19.83 -16.99 -7.42
C PRO A 424 -19.47 -18.43 -7.06
N GLY A 425 -19.84 -19.40 -7.92
CA GLY A 425 -19.62 -20.82 -7.68
C GLY A 425 -18.34 -21.39 -8.30
N THR A 426 -17.55 -20.58 -9.02
CA THR A 426 -16.37 -21.08 -9.73
C THR A 426 -15.27 -21.46 -8.76
N ALA A 427 -15.06 -22.74 -8.48
CA ALA A 427 -13.99 -23.18 -7.59
C ALA A 427 -12.58 -22.79 -8.10
N ASP A 428 -11.62 -22.56 -7.20
CA ASP A 428 -10.20 -22.44 -7.53
C ASP A 428 -9.53 -23.81 -7.72
N GLY A 429 -8.19 -23.85 -7.75
CA GLY A 429 -7.41 -25.08 -7.90
C GLY A 429 -7.42 -25.99 -6.65
N ASP A 430 -7.90 -25.49 -5.52
CA ASP A 430 -8.08 -26.25 -4.26
C ASP A 430 -9.57 -26.61 -4.04
N ASP A 431 -10.39 -26.53 -5.10
CA ASP A 431 -11.84 -26.76 -5.09
C ASP A 431 -12.63 -25.79 -4.17
N LEU A 432 -12.07 -24.62 -3.85
CA LEU A 432 -12.71 -23.63 -2.99
C LEU A 432 -13.46 -22.58 -3.84
N PRO A 433 -14.76 -22.34 -3.60
CA PRO A 433 -15.47 -21.26 -4.28
C PRO A 433 -15.03 -19.87 -3.75
N PRO A 434 -15.23 -18.79 -4.54
CA PRO A 434 -15.14 -17.42 -4.08
C PRO A 434 -16.14 -17.27 -2.94
N ALA A 435 -15.67 -17.13 -1.71
CA ALA A 435 -16.48 -17.30 -0.50
C ALA A 435 -17.60 -16.24 -0.32
N VAL A 436 -18.67 -16.30 -1.11
CA VAL A 436 -19.84 -15.40 -0.99
C VAL A 436 -20.88 -15.92 0.01
N GLU A 437 -20.76 -17.15 0.49
CA GLU A 437 -21.42 -17.60 1.72
C GLU A 437 -20.45 -18.44 2.55
N TYR A 438 -19.87 -17.85 3.62
CA TYR A 438 -19.79 -18.66 4.84
C TYR A 438 -21.19 -18.60 5.42
N PRO A 439 -21.95 -19.72 5.41
CA PRO A 439 -23.29 -19.70 5.94
C PRO A 439 -23.24 -19.25 7.40
N ALA A 440 -24.05 -18.26 7.75
CA ALA A 440 -24.19 -17.74 9.10
C ALA A 440 -24.44 -18.85 10.14
N TRP A 441 -24.95 -20.01 9.72
CA TRP A 441 -25.24 -21.15 10.59
C TRP A 441 -24.00 -21.90 11.13
N ARG A 442 -22.76 -21.60 10.67
CA ARG A 442 -21.55 -22.14 11.31
C ARG A 442 -20.99 -21.29 12.46
N TYR A 443 -21.55 -20.11 12.74
CA TYR A 443 -20.98 -19.16 13.71
C TYR A 443 -21.98 -18.41 14.59
N GLU A 444 -23.15 -18.97 14.86
CA GLU A 444 -23.97 -18.58 16.02
C GLU A 444 -23.39 -19.17 17.32
N ARG A 445 -22.16 -18.79 17.67
CA ARG A 445 -21.60 -19.05 19.00
C ARG A 445 -20.40 -18.16 19.35
N ALA A 446 -20.42 -16.89 18.97
CA ALA A 446 -19.42 -15.92 19.41
C ALA A 446 -19.93 -14.49 19.68
N ALA A 447 -21.26 -14.30 19.80
CA ALA A 447 -21.84 -13.04 20.30
C ALA A 447 -21.92 -13.00 21.85
N ARG A 448 -21.02 -13.71 22.55
CA ARG A 448 -20.94 -13.69 24.01
C ARG A 448 -19.52 -13.48 24.49
N VAL A 449 -18.97 -12.31 24.18
CA VAL A 449 -18.08 -11.64 25.13
C VAL A 449 -18.82 -10.39 25.60
N ARG A 450 -19.79 -10.61 26.49
CA ARG A 450 -20.13 -9.58 27.48
C ARG A 450 -18.86 -9.41 28.30
N ILE A 451 -18.33 -8.20 28.36
CA ILE A 451 -17.46 -7.81 29.46
C ILE A 451 -18.28 -8.08 30.73
N PRO A 452 -17.90 -9.03 31.60
CA PRO A 452 -18.51 -9.09 32.91
C PRO A 452 -17.99 -7.86 33.65
N ALA A 453 -18.90 -7.05 34.15
CA ALA A 453 -18.57 -6.07 35.17
C ALA A 453 -17.77 -6.78 36.28
N ARG A 454 -16.72 -6.11 36.78
CA ARG A 454 -15.97 -6.60 37.95
C ARG A 454 -16.97 -6.80 39.11
N PRO A 455 -16.86 -7.88 39.90
CA PRO A 455 -17.70 -8.07 41.07
C PRO A 455 -17.54 -6.94 42.08
#